data_AF-A0A949HX02-F1
#
_entry.id   AF-A0A949HX02-F1
#
_cell.length_a   1.000
_cell.length_b   1.000
_cell.length_c   1.000
_cell.angle_alpha   90.00
_cell.angle_beta   90.00
_cell.angle_gamma   90.00
#
_symmetry.space_group_name_H-M   'P 1'
#
loop_
_entity.id
_entity.type
_entity.pdbx_description
1 polymer ?
#
loop_
_entity_poly.entity_id
_entity_poly.type
_entity_poly.pdbx_seq_one_letter_code
_entity_poly.pdbx_strand_id
1 'polypeptide(L)'
;MHGARGPDLIVLVTKNGYYTSKAMPDGFIYTPGRPDVFHPDPLNPVVFHLRKKGKAEPLIVLNSTGEGGRDYGGLGTNGAPLEISFYTGKRVAQGGQFTVQYWMKPPQNRRGWPFEWHCKVTVPGGGLQSTTEEFPFTAPVQGYQPSIEIDWNPNAWQQEIKRLFYVHLPDGRYGLVKFELYNSYRDFFCVDVLINPTGSRNLEYDMHLPGNIMVDQSSGVLLLRTL
;
A
#
# COMPACT_ATOMS: atom_id res chain seq x y z
N MET A 1 -30.50 20.91 -7.44
CA MET A 1 -31.36 20.09 -6.55
C MET A 1 -32.34 21.02 -5.87
N HIS A 2 -33.66 20.79 -5.99
CA HIS A 2 -34.67 21.56 -5.27
C HIS A 2 -35.30 20.67 -4.17
N GLY A 3 -35.20 21.09 -2.91
CA GLY A 3 -36.21 20.81 -1.88
C GLY A 3 -36.21 19.46 -1.14
N ALA A 4 -35.29 18.53 -1.40
CA ALA A 4 -35.22 17.31 -0.59
C ALA A 4 -34.66 17.63 0.81
N ARG A 5 -35.45 17.35 1.86
CA ARG A 5 -35.03 17.43 3.27
C ARG A 5 -34.91 16.00 3.80
N GLY A 6 -33.69 15.52 3.92
CA GLY A 6 -33.35 14.25 4.54
C GLY A 6 -32.48 14.46 5.77
N PRO A 7 -32.44 13.50 6.70
CA PRO A 7 -31.53 13.54 7.86
C PRO A 7 -30.06 13.55 7.45
N ASP A 8 -29.75 12.99 6.27
CA ASP A 8 -28.40 12.81 5.74
C ASP A 8 -28.35 13.20 4.25
N LEU A 9 -27.22 13.75 3.83
CA LEU A 9 -26.87 14.01 2.44
C LEU A 9 -25.58 13.27 2.10
N ILE A 10 -25.63 12.30 1.20
CA ILE A 10 -24.44 11.64 0.66
C ILE A 10 -24.00 12.38 -0.61
N VAL A 11 -22.72 12.71 -0.72
CA VAL A 11 -22.16 13.39 -1.89
C VAL A 11 -21.10 12.53 -2.55
N LEU A 12 -21.37 12.12 -3.79
CA LEU A 12 -20.40 11.44 -4.63
C LEU A 12 -19.94 12.39 -5.75
N VAL A 13 -18.68 12.79 -5.71
CA VAL A 13 -18.07 13.66 -6.73
C VAL A 13 -17.14 12.81 -7.59
N THR A 14 -17.42 12.70 -8.88
CA THR A 14 -16.57 11.97 -9.84
C THR A 14 -16.37 12.77 -11.11
N LYS A 15 -15.23 12.56 -11.79
CA LYS A 15 -14.96 13.11 -13.11
C LYS A 15 -14.03 12.17 -13.88
N ASN A 16 -14.38 11.87 -15.12
CA ASN A 16 -13.51 11.07 -16.00
C ASN A 16 -12.13 11.72 -16.12
N GLY A 17 -11.08 10.90 -15.97
CA GLY A 17 -9.70 11.36 -15.97
C GLY A 17 -9.23 11.97 -14.64
N TYR A 18 -9.97 11.77 -13.54
CA TYR A 18 -9.58 12.21 -12.20
C TYR A 18 -9.74 11.10 -11.16
N TYR A 19 -8.96 11.16 -10.09
CA TYR A 19 -9.14 10.41 -8.86
C TYR A 19 -9.92 11.24 -7.83
N THR A 20 -10.74 10.56 -7.04
CA THR A 20 -11.40 11.11 -5.85
C THR A 20 -10.47 11.00 -4.65
N SER A 21 -10.45 12.02 -3.79
CA SER A 21 -9.68 11.98 -2.55
C SER A 21 -10.52 11.41 -1.41
N LYS A 22 -9.91 10.57 -0.57
CA LYS A 22 -10.37 10.05 0.72
C LYS A 22 -10.57 11.15 1.76
N ALA A 23 -9.91 12.30 1.61
CA ALA A 23 -10.11 13.44 2.50
C ALA A 23 -11.44 14.17 2.24
N MET A 24 -12.15 13.82 1.17
CA MET A 24 -13.49 14.37 0.92
C MET A 24 -14.50 13.79 1.91
N PRO A 25 -15.39 14.62 2.48
CA PRO A 25 -16.59 14.13 3.15
C PRO A 25 -17.42 13.32 2.16
N ASP A 26 -17.81 12.12 2.55
CA ASP A 26 -18.73 11.26 1.79
C ASP A 26 -20.20 11.60 2.11
N GLY A 27 -20.46 12.35 3.17
CA GLY A 27 -21.77 12.90 3.47
C GLY A 27 -21.81 13.95 4.58
N PHE A 28 -23.02 14.45 4.81
CA PHE A 28 -23.35 15.47 5.80
C PHE A 28 -24.62 15.08 6.54
N ILE A 29 -24.58 15.11 7.86
CA ILE A 29 -25.72 14.81 8.73
C ILE A 29 -26.37 16.13 9.12
N TYR A 30 -27.68 16.26 8.91
CA TYR A 30 -28.47 17.44 9.26
C TYR A 30 -29.43 17.20 10.43
N THR A 31 -29.39 16.00 11.04
CA THR A 31 -30.31 15.59 12.11
C THR A 31 -30.01 16.31 13.43
N PRO A 32 -30.89 17.20 13.92
CA PRO A 32 -30.64 17.94 15.16
C PRO A 32 -30.41 17.02 16.38
N GLY A 33 -29.52 17.42 17.29
CA GLY A 33 -29.22 16.68 18.53
C GLY A 33 -28.13 15.61 18.40
N ARG A 34 -27.57 15.41 17.21
CA ARG A 34 -26.36 14.63 17.00
C ARG A 34 -25.10 15.48 17.29
N PRO A 35 -23.99 14.90 17.77
CA PRO A 35 -22.75 15.63 17.99
C PRO A 35 -22.04 16.04 16.69
N ASP A 36 -22.37 15.40 15.57
CA ASP A 36 -21.74 15.52 14.24
C ASP A 36 -22.64 16.20 13.20
N VAL A 37 -23.57 17.05 13.64
CA VAL A 37 -24.44 17.82 12.73
C VAL A 37 -23.60 18.79 11.91
N PHE A 38 -23.75 18.70 10.60
CA PHE A 38 -23.16 19.63 9.65
C PHE A 38 -23.97 20.93 9.60
N HIS A 39 -23.24 22.04 9.69
CA HIS A 39 -23.78 23.38 9.53
C HIS A 39 -23.08 24.05 8.33
N PRO A 40 -23.80 24.31 7.22
CA PRO A 40 -23.19 24.97 6.08
C PRO A 40 -22.80 26.40 6.44
N ASP A 41 -21.54 26.76 6.20
CA ASP A 41 -20.99 28.09 6.41
C ASP A 41 -20.61 28.71 5.05
N PRO A 42 -21.30 29.75 4.58
CA PRO A 42 -20.96 30.43 3.33
C PRO A 42 -19.55 31.04 3.30
N LEU A 43 -18.98 31.36 4.47
CA LEU A 43 -17.61 31.89 4.58
C LEU A 43 -16.57 30.77 4.62
N ASN A 44 -16.98 29.54 4.90
CA ASN A 44 -16.13 28.35 4.92
C ASN A 44 -16.79 27.22 4.11
N PRO A 45 -16.88 27.36 2.78
CA PRO A 45 -17.56 26.37 1.95
C PRO A 45 -16.82 25.03 1.97
N VAL A 46 -17.58 23.94 1.86
CA VAL A 46 -17.01 22.63 1.58
C VAL A 46 -16.50 22.61 0.14
N VAL A 47 -15.22 22.29 -0.03
CA VAL A 47 -14.57 22.17 -1.35
C VAL A 47 -14.15 20.72 -1.60
N PHE A 48 -14.54 20.20 -2.76
CA PHE A 48 -14.17 18.86 -3.20
C PHE A 48 -13.02 18.92 -4.20
N HIS A 49 -11.86 18.36 -3.84
CA HIS A 49 -10.63 18.36 -4.65
C HIS A 49 -10.36 17.05 -5.40
N LEU A 50 -10.60 17.02 -6.71
CA LEU A 50 -10.24 15.87 -7.54
C LEU A 50 -8.78 15.96 -8.02
N ARG A 51 -8.03 14.85 -8.00
CA ARG A 51 -6.67 14.79 -8.57
C ARG A 51 -6.74 14.37 -10.03
N LYS A 52 -6.21 15.20 -10.94
CA LYS A 52 -6.13 14.85 -12.37
C LYS A 52 -5.21 13.63 -12.55
N LYS A 53 -5.66 12.64 -13.34
CA LYS A 53 -4.82 11.51 -13.75
C LYS A 53 -3.70 12.01 -14.66
N GLY A 54 -2.50 11.50 -14.43
CA GLY A 54 -1.35 11.69 -15.29
C GLY A 54 -1.32 10.67 -16.42
N LYS A 55 -0.12 10.44 -16.96
CA LYS A 55 0.12 9.38 -17.93
C LYS A 55 0.47 8.11 -17.17
N ALA A 56 -0.36 7.08 -17.30
CA ALA A 56 -0.05 5.78 -16.72
C ALA A 56 1.17 5.13 -17.41
N GLU A 57 1.93 4.35 -16.64
CA GLU A 57 3.06 3.56 -17.11
C GLU A 57 2.73 2.05 -17.06
N PRO A 58 3.33 1.23 -17.93
CA PRO A 58 3.18 -0.23 -17.88
C PRO A 58 4.03 -0.82 -16.75
N LEU A 59 3.52 -0.74 -15.51
CA LEU A 59 4.23 -1.24 -14.34
C LEU A 59 4.22 -2.77 -14.29
N ILE A 60 5.27 -3.34 -13.70
CA ILE A 60 5.23 -4.72 -13.20
C ILE A 60 4.39 -4.69 -11.92
N VAL A 61 3.34 -5.48 -11.89
CA VAL A 61 2.39 -5.51 -10.78
C VAL A 61 2.35 -6.90 -10.17
N LEU A 62 2.65 -6.98 -8.87
CA LEU A 62 2.47 -8.20 -8.08
C LEU A 62 1.36 -8.00 -7.06
N ASN A 63 0.33 -8.85 -7.19
CA ASN A 63 -0.91 -8.88 -6.39
C ASN A 63 -1.72 -7.58 -6.49
N SER A 64 -2.55 -7.47 -7.54
CA SER A 64 -3.50 -6.36 -7.69
C SER A 64 -4.95 -6.84 -7.59
N THR A 65 -5.29 -7.63 -6.57
CA THR A 65 -6.67 -8.12 -6.38
C THR A 65 -7.48 -7.29 -5.38
N GLY A 66 -7.00 -6.11 -4.99
CA GLY A 66 -7.81 -5.11 -4.26
C GLY A 66 -8.01 -5.38 -2.78
N GLU A 67 -7.89 -6.62 -2.31
CA GLU A 67 -7.99 -7.01 -0.90
C GLU A 67 -6.96 -8.10 -0.57
N GLY A 68 -6.07 -7.81 0.38
CA GLY A 68 -5.01 -8.72 0.84
C GLY A 68 -3.92 -8.96 -0.20
N GLY A 69 -2.74 -8.39 0.02
CA GLY A 69 -1.57 -8.76 -0.81
C GLY A 69 -1.21 -10.23 -0.63
N ARG A 70 -0.23 -10.74 -1.38
CA ARG A 70 0.15 -12.15 -1.23
C ARG A 70 0.64 -12.41 0.18
N ASP A 71 0.04 -13.39 0.84
CA ASP A 71 0.41 -13.80 2.19
C ASP A 71 1.75 -14.55 2.21
N TYR A 72 2.64 -14.08 3.08
CA TYR A 72 3.90 -14.74 3.40
C TYR A 72 3.91 -15.14 4.89
N GLY A 73 3.37 -16.33 5.21
CA GLY A 73 3.41 -16.89 6.57
C GLY A 73 4.76 -17.49 7.00
N GLY A 74 4.84 -18.09 8.19
CA GLY A 74 6.09 -18.72 8.65
C GLY A 74 7.22 -17.71 8.87
N LEU A 75 6.86 -16.50 9.29
CA LEU A 75 7.82 -15.52 9.80
C LEU A 75 8.46 -16.12 11.06
N GLY A 76 9.76 -16.39 11.02
CA GLY A 76 10.51 -16.74 12.22
C GLY A 76 10.48 -15.55 13.20
N THR A 77 10.48 -15.82 14.51
CA THR A 77 10.44 -14.78 15.56
C THR A 77 11.83 -14.44 16.12
N ASN A 78 12.89 -14.91 15.47
CA ASN A 78 14.28 -14.80 15.91
C ASN A 78 15.12 -13.88 14.99
N GLY A 79 14.48 -13.17 14.06
CA GLY A 79 15.17 -12.30 13.10
C GLY A 79 15.73 -13.01 11.88
N ALA A 80 15.43 -14.30 11.66
CA ALA A 80 15.82 -14.98 10.44
C ALA A 80 15.23 -14.26 9.21
N PRO A 81 16.04 -13.97 8.17
CA PRO A 81 15.57 -13.25 7.00
C PRO A 81 14.65 -14.12 6.14
N LEU A 82 13.54 -13.53 5.71
CA LEU A 82 12.69 -14.06 4.66
C LEU A 82 12.81 -13.13 3.45
N GLU A 83 13.28 -13.68 2.33
CA GLU A 83 13.50 -12.93 1.09
C GLU A 83 12.39 -13.17 0.06
N ILE A 84 11.98 -12.12 -0.63
CA ILE A 84 10.96 -12.12 -1.69
C ILE A 84 11.57 -11.57 -2.97
N SER A 85 11.31 -12.25 -4.09
CA SER A 85 11.58 -11.71 -5.42
C SER A 85 10.42 -10.83 -5.90
N PHE A 86 10.71 -9.57 -6.24
CA PHE A 86 9.73 -8.64 -6.84
C PHE A 86 9.41 -8.96 -8.31
N TYR A 87 10.07 -9.94 -8.91
CA TYR A 87 9.77 -10.37 -10.28
C TYR A 87 8.81 -11.56 -10.32
N THR A 88 8.82 -12.39 -9.28
CA THR A 88 8.02 -13.63 -9.24
C THR A 88 6.96 -13.60 -8.14
N GLY A 89 7.07 -12.68 -7.19
CA GLY A 89 6.28 -12.66 -5.96
C GLY A 89 6.49 -13.92 -5.09
N LYS A 90 7.55 -14.70 -5.31
CA LYS A 90 7.83 -15.91 -4.54
C LYS A 90 8.92 -15.65 -3.50
N ARG A 91 8.92 -16.48 -2.46
CA ARG A 91 10.08 -16.57 -1.57
C ARG A 91 11.25 -17.16 -2.33
N VAL A 92 12.43 -16.65 -2.04
CA VAL A 92 13.69 -17.17 -2.56
C VAL A 92 14.63 -17.43 -1.41
N ALA A 93 15.53 -18.40 -1.56
CA ALA A 93 16.52 -18.69 -0.53
C ALA A 93 17.54 -17.55 -0.39
N GLN A 94 17.90 -16.93 -1.53
CA GLN A 94 18.83 -15.81 -1.64
C GLN A 94 18.51 -15.00 -2.90
N GLY A 95 18.90 -13.71 -2.91
CA GLY A 95 18.77 -12.83 -4.07
C GLY A 95 17.39 -12.19 -4.23
N GLY A 96 16.59 -12.16 -3.16
CA GLY A 96 15.34 -11.41 -3.13
C GLY A 96 15.59 -9.90 -3.15
N GLN A 97 14.60 -9.16 -3.67
CA GLN A 97 14.62 -7.69 -3.70
C GLN A 97 14.06 -7.09 -2.41
N PHE A 98 13.40 -7.90 -1.59
CA PHE A 98 12.79 -7.47 -0.33
C PHE A 98 13.00 -8.51 0.74
N THR A 99 13.58 -8.08 1.85
CA THR A 99 13.86 -8.93 3.01
C THR A 99 13.04 -8.45 4.18
N VAL A 100 12.37 -9.40 4.85
CA VAL A 100 11.65 -9.17 6.10
C VAL A 100 12.31 -9.99 7.19
N GLN A 101 12.67 -9.32 8.28
CA GLN A 101 13.13 -9.95 9.51
C GLN A 101 12.19 -9.56 10.65
N TYR A 102 11.86 -10.53 11.50
CA TYR A 102 10.89 -10.33 12.57
C TYR A 102 11.39 -10.95 13.87
N TRP A 103 11.23 -10.18 14.94
CA TRP A 103 11.58 -10.56 16.30
C TRP A 103 10.35 -10.40 17.17
N MET A 104 10.16 -11.35 18.07
CA MET A 104 9.09 -11.28 19.05
C MET A 104 9.64 -11.79 20.38
N LYS A 105 9.43 -11.05 21.46
CA LYS A 105 9.73 -11.55 22.80
C LYS A 105 8.59 -12.48 23.25
N PRO A 106 8.88 -13.63 23.90
CA PRO A 106 7.85 -14.44 24.56
C PRO A 106 7.06 -13.59 25.58
N PRO A 107 5.75 -13.85 25.83
CA PRO A 107 5.15 -15.18 26.01
C PRO A 107 4.28 -15.70 24.84
N GLN A 108 4.01 -17.02 24.87
CA GLN A 108 3.34 -17.78 23.79
C GLN A 108 1.82 -17.57 23.66
N ASN A 109 1.16 -16.83 24.56
CA ASN A 109 -0.30 -16.67 24.50
C ASN A 109 -0.71 -15.48 23.62
N ARG A 110 -0.79 -15.75 22.31
CA ARG A 110 -1.03 -14.77 21.23
C ARG A 110 -2.49 -14.32 21.06
N ARG A 111 -3.42 -14.72 21.93
CA ARG A 111 -4.86 -14.44 21.73
C ARG A 111 -5.25 -13.05 22.21
N GLY A 112 -5.01 -12.03 21.37
CA GLY A 112 -5.54 -10.68 21.56
C GLY A 112 -4.86 -9.86 22.65
N TRP A 113 -3.69 -10.29 23.13
CA TRP A 113 -2.89 -9.56 24.11
C TRP A 113 -1.74 -8.82 23.42
N PRO A 114 -1.43 -7.59 23.84
CA PRO A 114 -0.22 -6.90 23.40
C PRO A 114 1.03 -7.72 23.70
N PHE A 115 1.99 -7.71 22.77
CA PHE A 115 3.30 -8.31 22.93
C PHE A 115 4.37 -7.47 22.25
N GLU A 116 5.60 -7.62 22.73
CA GLU A 116 6.75 -6.91 22.15
C GLU A 116 7.20 -7.60 20.88
N TRP A 117 7.24 -6.83 19.80
CA TRP A 117 7.75 -7.27 18.51
C TRP A 117 8.53 -6.15 17.84
N HIS A 118 9.42 -6.56 16.94
CA HIS A 118 10.20 -5.68 16.09
C HIS A 118 10.25 -6.31 14.69
N CYS A 119 10.09 -5.48 13.66
CA CYS A 119 10.18 -5.89 12.27
C CYS A 119 11.17 -4.99 11.56
N LYS A 120 12.03 -5.59 10.74
CA LYS A 120 12.94 -4.87 9.85
C LYS A 120 12.65 -5.26 8.41
N VAL A 121 12.38 -4.26 7.59
CA VAL A 121 12.22 -4.43 6.14
C VAL A 121 13.44 -3.82 5.45
N THR A 122 13.98 -4.53 4.47
CA THR A 122 15.23 -4.15 3.77
C THR A 122 15.08 -4.36 2.27
N VAL A 123 15.66 -3.46 1.47
CA VAL A 123 15.85 -3.66 0.02
C VAL A 123 17.36 -3.82 -0.22
N PRO A 124 17.87 -5.05 -0.40
CA PRO A 124 19.30 -5.30 -0.57
C PRO A 124 19.88 -4.52 -1.76
N GLY A 125 20.94 -3.74 -1.51
CA GLY A 125 21.60 -2.90 -2.52
C GLY A 125 20.79 -1.70 -3.01
N GLY A 126 19.58 -1.49 -2.48
CA GLY A 126 18.70 -0.39 -2.82
C GLY A 126 18.27 0.39 -1.58
N GLY A 127 17.02 0.86 -1.57
CA GLY A 127 16.46 1.47 -0.38
C GLY A 127 14.96 1.67 -0.40
N LEU A 128 14.47 2.09 0.75
CA LEU A 128 13.08 2.27 1.13
C LEU A 128 12.86 3.70 1.62
N GLN A 129 11.71 4.26 1.31
CA GLN A 129 11.25 5.51 1.90
C GLN A 129 9.77 5.42 2.23
N SER A 130 9.43 5.55 3.52
CA SER A 130 8.04 5.60 3.98
C SER A 130 7.29 6.77 3.35
N THR A 131 6.03 6.53 3.01
CA THR A 131 5.11 7.57 2.58
C THR A 131 3.72 7.35 3.16
N THR A 132 3.02 8.46 3.40
CA THR A 132 1.60 8.49 3.74
C THR A 132 0.80 9.22 2.65
N GLU A 133 1.44 9.49 1.50
CA GLU A 133 0.78 10.11 0.38
C GLU A 133 -0.43 9.30 -0.06
N GLU A 134 -1.54 10.00 -0.25
CA GLU A 134 -2.76 9.41 -0.78
C GLU A 134 -2.58 8.88 -2.21
N PHE A 135 -1.76 9.58 -2.99
CA PHE A 135 -1.55 9.33 -4.41
C PHE A 135 -0.04 9.26 -4.71
N PRO A 136 0.62 8.17 -4.32
CA PRO A 136 2.07 8.00 -4.39
C PRO A 136 2.54 7.65 -5.80
N PHE A 137 2.15 8.46 -6.79
CA PHE A 137 2.39 8.21 -8.21
C PHE A 137 3.77 8.65 -8.68
N THR A 138 4.57 9.30 -7.83
CA THR A 138 5.90 9.76 -8.22
C THR A 138 6.89 9.49 -7.11
N ALA A 139 7.78 8.53 -7.35
CA ALA A 139 8.85 8.21 -6.43
C ALA A 139 9.77 9.44 -6.21
N PRO A 140 10.25 9.67 -4.97
CA PRO A 140 11.22 10.71 -4.69
C PRO A 140 12.58 10.41 -5.34
N VAL A 141 13.43 11.44 -5.47
CA VAL A 141 14.80 11.27 -6.01
C VAL A 141 15.76 10.77 -4.93
N GLN A 142 15.53 11.18 -3.69
CA GLN A 142 16.44 11.00 -2.55
C GLN A 142 15.63 10.73 -1.27
N GLY A 143 16.31 10.24 -0.23
CA GLY A 143 15.68 9.95 1.07
C GLY A 143 15.51 8.45 1.35
N TYR A 144 15.94 7.60 0.42
CA TYR A 144 15.93 6.15 0.58
C TYR A 144 16.93 5.68 1.63
N GLN A 145 16.47 4.84 2.54
CA GLN A 145 17.29 4.14 3.53
C GLN A 145 17.38 2.66 3.18
N PRO A 146 18.52 1.98 3.40
CA PRO A 146 18.64 0.55 3.07
C PRO A 146 17.60 -0.33 3.77
N SER A 147 17.20 0.07 4.98
CA SER A 147 16.22 -0.63 5.80
C SER A 147 15.36 0.32 6.60
N ILE A 148 14.15 -0.12 6.95
CA ILE A 148 13.25 0.56 7.88
C ILE A 148 12.92 -0.40 9.01
N GLU A 149 12.99 0.12 10.22
CA GLU A 149 12.64 -0.59 11.44
C GLU A 149 11.23 -0.17 11.89
N ILE A 150 10.45 -1.15 12.31
CA ILE A 150 9.08 -1.00 12.75
C ILE A 150 8.98 -1.68 14.11
N ASP A 151 8.85 -0.87 15.14
CA ASP A 151 8.70 -1.33 16.51
C ASP A 151 7.24 -1.30 16.94
N TRP A 152 6.91 -2.20 17.86
CA TRP A 152 5.66 -2.13 18.60
C TRP A 152 5.57 -0.84 19.43
N ASN A 153 4.34 -0.42 19.75
CA ASN A 153 4.07 0.69 20.66
C ASN A 153 3.28 0.19 21.88
N PRO A 154 3.81 0.31 23.12
CA PRO A 154 3.11 -0.13 24.33
C PRO A 154 1.79 0.59 24.60
N ASN A 155 1.66 1.84 24.16
CA ASN A 155 0.48 2.66 24.41
C ASN A 155 -0.57 2.58 23.29
N ALA A 156 -0.19 2.00 22.15
CA ALA A 156 -1.03 1.91 20.95
C ALA A 156 -0.70 0.62 20.18
N TRP A 157 -0.78 -0.52 20.86
CA TRP A 157 -0.47 -1.80 20.24
C TRP A 157 -1.46 -2.09 19.11
N GLN A 158 -0.94 -2.56 17.99
CA GLN A 158 -1.71 -2.81 16.78
C GLN A 158 -1.52 -4.26 16.32
N GLN A 159 -2.64 -4.94 16.07
CA GLN A 159 -2.66 -6.28 15.50
C GLN A 159 -2.30 -6.25 14.00
N GLU A 160 -2.62 -5.17 13.32
CA GLU A 160 -2.35 -4.98 11.89
C GLU A 160 -1.54 -3.70 11.69
N ILE A 161 -0.42 -3.82 11.01
CA ILE A 161 0.45 -2.70 10.66
C ILE A 161 0.43 -2.54 9.15
N LYS A 162 -0.07 -1.39 8.69
CA LYS A 162 -0.04 -1.02 7.27
C LYS A 162 1.02 0.04 7.04
N ARG A 163 1.92 -0.20 6.08
CA ARG A 163 2.94 0.75 5.65
C ARG A 163 2.99 0.81 4.14
N LEU A 164 3.40 1.96 3.64
CA LEU A 164 3.60 2.19 2.22
C LEU A 164 5.00 2.73 2.04
N PHE A 165 5.76 2.11 1.14
CA PHE A 165 7.14 2.46 0.87
C PHE A 165 7.33 2.73 -0.60
N TYR A 166 7.98 3.84 -0.94
CA TYR A 166 8.71 3.91 -2.19
C TYR A 166 9.93 2.99 -2.08
N VAL A 167 10.24 2.27 -3.16
CA VAL A 167 11.48 1.49 -3.27
C VAL A 167 12.34 2.02 -4.41
N HIS A 168 13.65 2.00 -4.21
CA HIS A 168 14.65 2.20 -5.24
C HIS A 168 15.55 0.96 -5.27
N LEU A 169 15.54 0.24 -6.39
CA LEU A 169 16.26 -1.00 -6.57
C LEU A 169 17.72 -0.73 -6.98
N PRO A 170 18.65 -1.67 -6.73
CA PRO A 170 20.06 -1.53 -7.11
C PRO A 170 20.29 -1.33 -8.62
N ASP A 171 19.32 -1.73 -9.46
CA ASP A 171 19.38 -1.58 -10.91
C ASP A 171 18.79 -0.24 -11.41
N GLY A 172 18.49 0.70 -10.51
CA GLY A 172 17.97 2.02 -10.82
C GLY A 172 16.45 2.07 -11.02
N ARG A 173 15.72 0.97 -10.80
CA ARG A 173 14.27 0.95 -10.91
C ARG A 173 13.58 1.48 -9.65
N TYR A 174 12.47 2.18 -9.86
CA TYR A 174 11.62 2.67 -8.78
C TYR A 174 10.35 1.85 -8.66
N GLY A 175 9.81 1.80 -7.44
CA GLY A 175 8.57 1.11 -7.18
C GLY A 175 7.82 1.61 -5.96
N LEU A 176 6.66 1.00 -5.73
CA LEU A 176 5.83 1.16 -4.56
C LEU A 176 5.58 -0.22 -3.94
N VAL A 177 5.73 -0.32 -2.62
CA VAL A 177 5.43 -1.53 -1.86
C VAL A 177 4.42 -1.17 -0.78
N LYS A 178 3.25 -1.80 -0.85
CA LYS A 178 2.30 -1.81 0.27
C LYS A 178 2.62 -3.02 1.12
N PHE A 179 2.95 -2.79 2.37
CA PHE A 179 3.34 -3.81 3.33
C PHE A 179 2.31 -3.88 4.45
N GLU A 180 1.79 -5.07 4.72
CA GLU A 180 0.84 -5.31 5.80
C GLU A 180 1.40 -6.42 6.69
N LEU A 181 1.62 -6.14 7.97
CA LEU A 181 2.07 -7.13 8.96
C LEU A 181 0.91 -7.47 9.89
N TYR A 182 0.65 -8.76 10.05
CA TYR A 182 -0.40 -9.29 10.92
C TYR A 182 0.20 -9.98 12.14
N ASN A 183 0.19 -9.26 13.26
CA ASN A 183 0.68 -9.70 14.57
C ASN A 183 -0.41 -10.53 15.26
N SER A 184 -0.69 -11.73 14.72
CA SER A 184 -1.81 -12.58 15.14
C SER A 184 -1.36 -14.00 15.54
N TYR A 185 -2.29 -14.95 15.62
CA TYR A 185 -1.95 -16.37 15.86
C TYR A 185 -0.98 -16.91 14.81
N ARG A 186 -1.14 -16.51 13.55
CA ARG A 186 -0.17 -16.74 12.47
C ARG A 186 0.55 -15.43 12.21
N ASP A 187 1.86 -15.41 12.40
CA ASP A 187 2.69 -14.29 11.97
C ASP A 187 2.88 -14.42 10.46
N PHE A 188 2.27 -13.50 9.73
CA PHE A 188 2.43 -13.38 8.29
C PHE A 188 2.41 -11.90 7.93
N PHE A 189 2.91 -11.63 6.74
CA PHE A 189 2.78 -10.32 6.14
C PHE A 189 2.33 -10.45 4.69
N CYS A 190 1.76 -9.38 4.17
CA CYS A 190 1.34 -9.26 2.79
C CYS A 190 2.17 -8.17 2.10
N VAL A 191 2.49 -8.38 0.83
CA VAL A 191 3.04 -7.33 -0.03
C VAL A 191 2.31 -7.21 -1.35
N ASP A 192 1.96 -5.98 -1.70
CA ASP A 192 1.61 -5.56 -3.06
C ASP A 192 2.76 -4.72 -3.60
N VAL A 193 3.15 -5.00 -4.85
CA VAL A 193 4.33 -4.38 -5.44
C VAL A 193 4.00 -3.80 -6.81
N LEU A 194 4.40 -2.56 -7.03
CA LEU A 194 4.42 -1.89 -8.31
C LEU A 194 5.87 -1.53 -8.63
N ILE A 195 6.44 -2.00 -9.74
CA ILE A 195 7.78 -1.60 -10.20
C ILE A 195 7.67 -0.96 -11.58
N ASN A 196 8.29 0.20 -11.76
CA ASN A 196 8.46 0.75 -13.11
C ASN A 196 9.63 0.04 -13.81
N PRO A 197 9.40 -0.68 -14.93
CA PRO A 197 10.44 -1.45 -15.60
C PRO A 197 11.50 -0.57 -16.28
N THR A 198 11.20 0.71 -16.53
CA THR A 198 12.08 1.62 -17.28
C THR A 198 13.04 2.42 -16.40
N GLY A 199 12.87 2.38 -15.08
CA GLY A 199 13.57 3.28 -14.15
C GLY A 199 12.96 4.67 -14.03
N SER A 200 11.83 4.95 -14.72
CA SER A 200 11.04 6.15 -14.45
C SER A 200 10.50 6.15 -13.02
N ARG A 201 10.43 7.34 -12.41
CA ARG A 201 9.84 7.56 -11.08
C ARG A 201 8.30 7.54 -11.11
N ASN A 202 7.69 7.50 -12.29
CA ASN A 202 6.24 7.46 -12.42
C ASN A 202 5.71 6.07 -12.06
N LEU A 203 4.84 6.04 -11.04
CA LEU A 203 4.22 4.85 -10.46
C LEU A 203 2.69 4.89 -10.62
N GLU A 204 2.18 5.80 -11.45
CA GLU A 204 0.79 5.76 -11.88
C GLU A 204 0.60 4.59 -12.86
N TYR A 205 -0.33 3.68 -12.54
CA TYR A 205 -0.69 2.56 -13.42
C TYR A 205 -2.16 2.66 -13.81
N ASP A 206 -2.50 2.10 -14.98
CA ASP A 206 -3.88 2.02 -15.42
C ASP A 206 -4.55 0.78 -14.83
N MET A 207 -5.46 1.01 -13.89
CA MET A 207 -6.28 -0.05 -13.27
C MET A 207 -7.29 -0.68 -14.24
N HIS A 208 -7.49 -0.12 -15.44
CA HIS A 208 -8.51 -0.55 -16.41
C HIS A 208 -7.98 -1.36 -17.61
N LEU A 209 -6.74 -1.84 -17.60
CA LEU A 209 -6.27 -2.77 -18.63
C LEU A 209 -6.67 -4.22 -18.29
N PRO A 210 -7.64 -4.84 -19.01
CA PRO A 210 -7.85 -6.29 -18.94
C PRO A 210 -6.67 -6.99 -19.60
N GLY A 211 -5.62 -7.21 -18.82
CA GLY A 211 -4.36 -7.75 -19.33
C GLY A 211 -3.17 -7.19 -18.57
N ASN A 212 -3.23 -7.17 -17.25
CA ASN A 212 -2.01 -7.08 -16.45
C ASN A 212 -1.11 -8.22 -16.90
N ILE A 213 0.15 -7.91 -17.22
CA ILE A 213 1.16 -8.90 -17.60
C ILE A 213 1.34 -9.83 -16.41
N MET A 214 0.53 -10.88 -16.39
CA MET A 214 0.80 -12.10 -15.66
C MET A 214 2.05 -12.67 -16.33
N VAL A 215 3.16 -12.74 -15.60
CA VAL A 215 4.30 -13.54 -16.04
C VAL A 215 3.81 -14.99 -16.11
N ASP A 216 3.44 -15.43 -17.32
CA ASP A 216 3.22 -16.84 -17.62
C ASP A 216 4.55 -17.57 -17.45
N GLN A 217 4.56 -18.58 -16.57
CA GLN A 217 5.75 -19.29 -16.12
C GLN A 217 6.17 -20.44 -17.06
N SER A 218 5.67 -20.53 -18.28
CA SER A 218 5.89 -21.73 -19.12
C SER A 218 6.63 -21.53 -20.44
N SER A 219 6.87 -20.30 -20.91
CA SER A 219 7.66 -20.10 -22.12
C SER A 219 8.38 -18.75 -22.06
N GLY A 220 9.71 -18.77 -22.15
CA GLY A 220 10.56 -17.56 -22.20
C GLY A 220 10.39 -16.75 -23.49
N VAL A 221 9.17 -16.38 -23.84
CA VAL A 221 8.82 -15.57 -25.02
C VAL A 221 7.75 -14.55 -24.60
N LEU A 222 8.09 -13.26 -24.71
CA LEU A 222 7.10 -12.17 -24.64
C LEU A 222 6.19 -12.26 -25.87
N LEU A 223 4.89 -12.49 -25.67
CA LEU A 223 3.87 -12.29 -26.70
C LEU A 223 3.04 -11.05 -26.38
N LEU A 224 3.30 -9.97 -27.12
CA LEU A 224 2.33 -8.90 -27.31
C LEU A 224 1.12 -9.47 -28.06
N ARG A 225 -0.05 -9.50 -27.42
CA ARG A 225 -1.32 -9.56 -28.16
C ARG A 225 -1.88 -8.14 -28.24
N THR A 226 -1.69 -7.51 -29.40
CA THR A 226 -2.51 -6.38 -29.84
C THR A 226 -3.93 -6.88 -30.14
N LEU A 227 -4.92 -6.20 -29.57
CA LEU A 227 -6.24 -6.06 -30.17
C LEU A 227 -6.31 -4.68 -30.83
#